data_AF-A0A834YPZ8-F1
#
_entry.id   AF-A0A834YPZ8-F1
#
_cell.length_a   1.000
_cell.length_b   1.000
_cell.length_c   1.000
_cell.angle_alpha   90.00
_cell.angle_beta   90.00
_cell.angle_gamma   90.00
#
_symmetry.space_group_name_H-M   'P 1'
#
loop_
_entity.id
_entity.type
_entity.pdbx_description
1 polymer ?
#
loop_
_entity_poly.entity_id
_entity_poly.type
_entity_poly.pdbx_seq_one_letter_code
_entity_poly.pdbx_strand_id
1 'polypeptide(L)'
;MADGEKPLREIADAFRDLAATVASQTLDIEVAPFSHACSLVSPLFGCLGMAFKFAELDYVAKVNNLIDASKSIVTLQALLDRDIEQNSVRKAGSHSRNLLKVKRGLDMVRVLFEQILASEDK
;
A
#
# COMPACT_ATOMS: atom_id res chain seq x y z
N MET A 1 15.00 -15.09 -22.91
CA MET A 1 14.31 -13.90 -23.42
C MET A 1 13.11 -13.71 -22.52
N ALA A 2 13.23 -12.82 -21.53
CA ALA A 2 12.20 -12.63 -20.52
C ALA A 2 11.00 -11.96 -21.18
N ASP A 3 9.83 -12.60 -21.10
CA ASP A 3 8.56 -11.92 -21.26
C ASP A 3 8.55 -10.80 -20.20
N GLY A 4 8.75 -9.56 -20.66
CA GLY A 4 9.18 -8.46 -19.80
C GLY A 4 8.15 -8.17 -18.74
N GLU A 5 8.58 -8.17 -17.47
CA GLU A 5 7.76 -7.79 -16.31
C GLU A 5 7.01 -6.49 -16.63
N LYS A 6 5.70 -6.46 -16.35
CA LYS A 6 4.83 -5.29 -16.58
C LYS A 6 4.37 -4.74 -15.22
N PRO A 7 5.22 -4.01 -14.48
CA PRO A 7 4.92 -3.57 -13.11
C PRO A 7 3.59 -2.83 -12.99
N LEU A 8 3.27 -1.94 -13.93
CA LEU A 8 2.00 -1.20 -13.91
C LEU A 8 0.77 -2.10 -14.09
N ARG A 9 0.91 -3.21 -14.85
CA ARG A 9 -0.16 -4.18 -15.03
C ARG A 9 -0.38 -4.99 -13.76
N GLU A 10 0.70 -5.45 -13.12
CA GLU A 10 0.64 -6.16 -11.85
C GLU A 10 0.02 -5.31 -10.74
N ILE A 11 0.41 -4.03 -10.65
CA ILE A 11 -0.22 -3.07 -9.74
C ILE A 11 -1.72 -2.94 -10.07
N ALA A 12 -2.07 -2.71 -11.34
CA ALA A 12 -3.46 -2.52 -11.73
C ALA A 12 -4.33 -3.73 -11.39
N ASP A 13 -3.84 -4.95 -11.61
CA ASP A 13 -4.57 -6.18 -11.33
C ASP A 13 -4.72 -6.40 -9.82
N ALA A 14 -3.65 -6.23 -9.03
CA ALA A 14 -3.71 -6.36 -7.58
C ALA A 14 -4.69 -5.37 -6.92
N PHE A 15 -4.70 -4.11 -7.37
CA PHE A 15 -5.62 -3.09 -6.84
C PHE A 15 -7.06 -3.26 -7.34
N ARG A 16 -7.26 -3.89 -8.51
CA ARG A 16 -8.60 -4.24 -9.01
C ARG A 16 -9.25 -5.30 -8.13
N ASP A 17 -8.50 -6.31 -7.72
CA ASP A 17 -8.98 -7.36 -6.82
C ASP A 17 -9.32 -6.77 -5.45
N LEU A 18 -8.47 -5.90 -4.90
CA LEU A 18 -8.76 -5.17 -3.66
C LEU A 18 -10.01 -4.30 -3.77
N ALA A 19 -10.19 -3.58 -4.89
CA ALA A 19 -11.36 -2.75 -5.12
C ALA A 19 -12.66 -3.59 -5.18
N ALA A 20 -12.61 -4.78 -5.80
CA ALA A 20 -13.73 -5.71 -5.81
C ALA A 20 -14.10 -6.19 -4.40
N THR A 21 -13.11 -6.52 -3.56
CA THR A 21 -13.32 -6.87 -2.15
C THR A 21 -14.00 -5.73 -1.39
N VAL A 22 -13.51 -4.50 -1.53
CA VAL A 22 -14.11 -3.32 -0.88
C VAL A 22 -15.54 -3.07 -1.36
N ALA A 23 -15.79 -3.21 -2.66
CA ALA A 23 -17.11 -2.98 -3.25
C ALA A 23 -18.14 -4.03 -2.81
N SER A 24 -17.71 -5.25 -2.50
CA SER A 24 -18.59 -6.31 -2.05
C SER A 24 -19.28 -6.01 -0.71
N GLN A 25 -18.71 -5.11 0.11
CA GLN A 25 -19.17 -4.73 1.47
C GLN A 25 -19.39 -5.90 2.45
N THR A 26 -19.14 -7.13 2.03
CA THR A 26 -19.32 -8.35 2.82
C THR A 26 -18.01 -8.90 3.37
N LEU A 27 -16.88 -8.49 2.78
CA LEU A 27 -15.55 -9.01 3.13
C LEU A 27 -14.67 -7.88 3.67
N ASP A 28 -14.08 -8.14 4.83
CA ASP A 28 -12.99 -7.34 5.33
C ASP A 28 -11.76 -7.46 4.41
N ILE A 29 -11.01 -6.37 4.29
CA ILE A 29 -9.75 -6.40 3.54
C ILE A 29 -8.73 -7.22 4.35
N GLU A 30 -8.24 -8.31 3.77
CA GLU A 30 -7.16 -9.11 4.35
C GLU A 30 -5.81 -8.37 4.29
N VAL A 31 -5.01 -8.47 5.35
CA VAL A 31 -3.70 -7.79 5.47
C VAL A 31 -2.71 -8.34 4.45
N ALA A 32 -2.75 -9.64 4.15
CA ALA A 32 -1.78 -10.28 3.25
C ALA A 32 -1.94 -9.80 1.79
N PRO A 33 -3.12 -9.91 1.14
CA PRO A 33 -3.34 -9.34 -0.20
C PRO A 33 -3.10 -7.83 -0.24
N PHE A 34 -3.54 -7.10 0.81
CA PHE A 34 -3.35 -5.65 0.87
C PHE A 34 -1.87 -5.25 0.91
N SER A 35 -1.08 -5.85 1.81
CA SER A 35 0.33 -5.52 1.94
C SER A 35 1.15 -5.98 0.74
N HIS A 36 0.77 -7.10 0.11
CA HIS A 36 1.35 -7.53 -1.16
C HIS A 36 1.11 -6.49 -2.26
N ALA A 37 -0.13 -6.04 -2.48
CA ALA A 37 -0.44 -5.00 -3.47
C ALA A 37 0.33 -3.70 -3.18
N CYS A 38 0.42 -3.30 -1.90
CA CYS A 38 1.21 -2.13 -1.50
C CYS A 38 2.70 -2.27 -1.81
N SER A 39 3.25 -3.50 -1.74
CA SER A 39 4.67 -3.74 -2.04
C SER A 39 5.01 -3.52 -3.52
N LEU A 40 4.08 -3.83 -4.42
CA LEU A 40 4.22 -3.61 -5.87
C LEU A 40 4.36 -2.12 -6.24
N VAL A 41 3.90 -1.22 -5.38
CA VAL A 41 3.99 0.24 -5.58
C VAL A 41 5.39 0.78 -5.23
N SER A 42 6.17 0.05 -4.43
CA SER A 42 7.47 0.51 -3.91
C SER A 42 8.46 0.97 -4.99
N PRO A 43 8.62 0.26 -6.13
CA PRO A 43 9.55 0.68 -7.19
C PRO A 43 9.21 2.05 -7.79
N LEU A 44 7.93 2.47 -7.76
CA LEU A 44 7.51 3.76 -8.33
C LEU A 44 8.15 4.95 -7.59
N PHE A 45 8.38 4.84 -6.28
CA PHE A 45 9.07 5.89 -5.53
C PHE A 45 10.54 6.02 -5.94
N GLY A 46 11.18 4.91 -6.32
CA GLY A 46 12.56 4.91 -6.83
C GLY A 46 12.68 5.54 -8.21
N CYS A 47 11.65 5.40 -9.06
CA CYS A 47 11.60 6.01 -10.39
C CYS A 47 11.52 7.55 -10.36
N LEU A 48 11.13 8.15 -9.23
CA LEU A 48 11.07 9.62 -9.06
C LEU A 48 12.44 10.25 -8.75
N GLY A 49 13.50 9.45 -8.73
CA GLY A 49 14.88 9.91 -8.55
C GLY A 49 15.25 10.16 -7.08
N MET A 50 16.47 10.67 -6.89
CA MET A 50 17.11 10.77 -5.56
C MET A 50 16.32 11.62 -4.56
N ALA A 51 15.55 12.61 -5.03
CA ALA A 51 14.73 13.46 -4.17
C ALA A 51 13.66 12.67 -3.38
N PHE A 52 13.21 11.52 -3.91
CA PHE A 52 12.18 10.68 -3.31
C PHE A 52 12.75 9.46 -2.59
N LYS A 53 14.08 9.32 -2.47
CA LYS A 53 14.70 8.14 -1.84
C LYS A 53 14.24 7.92 -0.40
N PHE A 54 14.07 9.00 0.37
CA PHE A 54 13.53 8.92 1.72
C PHE A 54 12.07 8.49 1.77
N ALA A 55 11.26 8.91 0.78
CA ALA A 55 9.87 8.49 0.68
C ALA A 55 9.77 6.99 0.34
N GLU A 56 10.63 6.51 -0.57
CA GLU A 56 10.75 5.08 -0.87
C GLU A 56 11.10 4.28 0.39
N LEU A 57 12.15 4.69 1.13
CA LEU A 57 12.60 3.99 2.33
C LEU A 57 11.54 4.00 3.45
N ASP A 58 10.87 5.12 3.71
CA ASP A 58 9.81 5.18 4.72
C ASP A 58 8.60 4.33 4.32
N TYR A 59 8.19 4.38 3.05
CA TYR A 59 7.08 3.59 2.53
C TYR A 59 7.36 2.09 2.61
N VAL A 60 8.51 1.64 2.08
CA VAL A 60 8.93 0.22 2.11
C VAL A 60 8.99 -0.31 3.54
N ALA A 61 9.57 0.45 4.47
CA ALA A 61 9.63 0.04 5.87
C ALA A 61 8.23 -0.15 6.49
N LYS A 62 7.24 0.65 6.09
CA LYS A 62 5.86 0.54 6.61
C LYS A 62 5.12 -0.62 5.95
N VAL A 63 5.31 -0.85 4.66
CA VAL A 63 4.74 -2.02 3.96
C VAL A 63 5.30 -3.31 4.55
N ASN A 64 6.61 -3.41 4.78
CA ASN A 64 7.22 -4.57 5.40
C ASN A 64 6.66 -4.87 6.79
N ASN A 65 6.38 -3.83 7.59
CA ASN A 65 5.71 -4.01 8.87
C ASN A 65 4.30 -4.63 8.73
N LEU A 66 3.55 -4.28 7.69
CA LEU A 66 2.24 -4.87 7.42
C LEU A 66 2.34 -6.30 6.89
N ILE A 67 3.35 -6.60 6.05
CA ILE A 67 3.65 -7.96 5.60
C ILE A 67 4.00 -8.85 6.81
N ASP A 68 4.78 -8.34 7.75
CA ASP A 68 5.09 -9.08 8.98
C ASP A 68 3.84 -9.27 9.86
N ALA A 69 2.98 -8.24 9.96
CA ALA A 69 1.72 -8.33 10.69
C ALA A 69 0.77 -9.37 10.08
N SER A 70 0.73 -9.51 8.75
CA SER A 70 -0.17 -10.42 8.04
C SER A 70 0.07 -11.90 8.36
N LYS A 71 1.23 -12.24 8.93
CA LYS A 71 1.54 -13.59 9.42
C LYS A 71 0.69 -14.01 10.62
N SER A 72 0.11 -13.05 11.33
CA SER A 72 -0.64 -13.30 12.58
C SER A 72 -1.96 -12.53 12.70
N ILE A 73 -2.22 -11.57 11.82
CA ILE A 73 -3.43 -10.75 11.81
C ILE A 73 -4.07 -10.86 10.42
N VAL A 74 -5.31 -11.33 10.38
CA VAL A 74 -5.99 -11.67 9.12
C VAL A 74 -6.49 -10.43 8.39
N THR A 75 -7.21 -9.54 9.07
CA THR A 75 -7.90 -8.40 8.45
C THR A 75 -7.34 -7.05 8.88
N LEU A 76 -7.49 -6.02 8.05
CA LEU A 76 -7.14 -4.64 8.41
C LEU A 76 -7.97 -4.14 9.60
N GLN A 77 -9.21 -4.60 9.75
CA GLN A 77 -10.06 -4.26 10.90
C GLN A 77 -9.47 -4.83 12.20
N ALA A 78 -9.14 -6.13 12.23
CA ALA A 78 -8.50 -6.76 13.39
C ALA A 78 -7.14 -6.12 13.73
N LEU A 79 -6.41 -5.65 12.72
CA LEU A 79 -5.15 -4.92 12.90
C LEU A 79 -5.37 -3.58 13.63
N LEU A 80 -6.43 -2.85 13.30
CA LEU A 80 -6.81 -1.61 14.00
C LEU A 80 -7.33 -1.89 15.41
N ASP A 81 -8.22 -2.88 15.56
CA ASP A 81 -8.84 -3.24 16.84
C ASP A 81 -7.78 -3.60 17.88
N ARG A 82 -6.77 -4.39 17.49
CA ARG A 82 -5.66 -4.76 18.36
C ARG A 82 -4.87 -3.55 18.87
N ASP A 83 -4.61 -2.56 18.02
CA ASP A 83 -3.92 -1.32 18.43
C ASP A 83 -4.81 -0.40 19.27
N ILE A 84 -6.13 -0.45 19.08
CA ILE A 84 -7.11 0.26 19.92
C ILE A 84 -7.12 -0.34 21.32
N GLU A 85 -7.25 -1.67 21.44
CA GLU A 85 -7.23 -2.40 22.71
C GLU A 85 -5.94 -2.15 23.50
N GLN A 86 -4.81 -2.01 22.80
CA GLN A 86 -3.50 -1.75 23.40
C GLN A 86 -3.24 -0.25 23.64
N ASN A 87 -4.18 0.64 23.30
CA ASN A 87 -4.02 2.09 23.33
C ASN A 87 -2.73 2.58 22.63
N SER A 88 -2.39 1.95 21.51
CA SER A 88 -1.12 2.12 20.78
C SER A 88 -1.29 2.74 19.39
N VAL A 89 -2.51 3.02 18.94
CA VAL A 89 -2.87 3.50 17.58
C VAL A 89 -1.94 4.59 17.02
N ARG A 90 -1.50 5.54 17.85
CA ARG A 90 -0.64 6.68 17.44
C ARG A 90 0.86 6.45 17.69
N LYS A 91 1.22 5.38 18.40
CA LYS A 91 2.59 5.04 18.77
C LYS A 91 3.42 4.84 17.50
N ALA A 92 4.65 5.34 17.50
CA ALA A 92 5.57 5.09 16.40
C ALA A 92 5.80 3.58 16.23
N GLY A 93 5.66 3.09 15.00
CA GLY A 93 5.79 1.66 14.70
C GLY A 93 4.53 0.82 14.91
N SER A 94 3.45 1.37 15.46
CA SER A 94 2.14 0.66 15.51
C SER A 94 1.64 0.36 14.10
N HIS A 95 0.91 -0.75 13.96
CA HIS A 95 0.40 -1.19 12.67
C HIS A 95 -0.59 -0.18 12.09
N SER A 96 -1.44 0.42 12.93
CA SER A 96 -2.39 1.47 12.57
C SER A 96 -1.70 2.71 12.01
N ARG A 97 -0.62 3.17 12.65
CA ARG A 97 0.15 4.33 12.16
C ARG A 97 0.90 4.01 10.87
N ASN A 98 1.43 2.79 10.74
CA ASN A 98 2.08 2.35 9.50
C ASN A 98 1.08 2.22 8.36
N LEU A 99 -0.12 1.68 8.62
CA LEU A 99 -1.23 1.62 7.65
C LEU A 99 -1.63 3.02 7.17
N LEU A 100 -1.75 4.00 8.07
CA LEU A 100 -2.02 5.39 7.70
C LEU A 100 -0.93 5.97 6.78
N LYS A 101 0.34 5.63 7.00
CA LYS A 101 1.47 6.08 6.17
C LYS A 101 1.46 5.41 4.80
N VAL A 102 1.19 4.11 4.74
CA VAL A 102 1.01 3.37 3.47
C VAL A 102 -0.16 3.95 2.68
N LYS A 103 -1.32 4.19 3.31
CA LYS A 103 -2.48 4.84 2.67
C LYS A 103 -2.11 6.18 2.01
N ARG A 104 -1.32 7.01 2.68
CA ARG A 104 -0.85 8.30 2.12
C ARG A 104 0.10 8.11 0.94
N GLY A 105 0.96 7.10 0.99
CA GLY A 105 1.81 6.74 -0.15
C GLY A 105 1.01 6.32 -1.37
N LEU A 106 -0.02 5.48 -1.18
CA LEU A 106 -0.95 5.09 -2.25
C LEU A 106 -1.68 6.29 -2.85
N ASP A 107 -2.16 7.19 -1.99
CA ASP A 107 -2.86 8.40 -2.43
C ASP A 107 -1.95 9.33 -3.26
N MET A 108 -0.68 9.48 -2.84
CA MET A 108 0.32 10.21 -3.62
C MET A 108 0.51 9.60 -5.02
N VAL A 109 0.62 8.27 -5.12
CA VAL A 109 0.79 7.57 -6.41
C VAL A 109 -0.45 7.70 -7.28
N ARG A 110 -1.66 7.62 -6.70
CA ARG A 110 -2.90 7.89 -7.42
C ARG A 110 -2.89 9.28 -8.05
N VAL A 111 -2.62 10.31 -7.24
CA VAL A 111 -2.56 11.70 -7.70
C VAL A 111 -1.48 11.89 -8.76
N LEU A 112 -0.32 11.24 -8.61
CA LEU A 112 0.74 11.27 -9.62
C LEU A 112 0.26 10.74 -10.98
N PHE A 113 -0.42 9.58 -11.01
CA PHE A 113 -0.97 9.05 -12.24
C PHE A 113 -2.07 9.94 -12.84
N GLU A 114 -2.94 10.52 -12.01
CA GLU A 114 -3.94 11.50 -12.48
C GLU A 114 -3.28 12.71 -13.15
N GLN A 115 -2.17 13.23 -12.60
CA GLN A 115 -1.42 14.34 -13.19
C GLN A 115 -0.69 13.96 -14.47
N ILE A 116 -0.11 12.75 -14.54
CA ILE A 116 0.53 12.26 -15.77
C ILE A 116 -0.50 12.21 -16.90
N LEU A 117 -1.66 11.58 -16.68
CA LEU A 117 -2.73 11.48 -17.67
C LEU A 117 -3.23 12.85 -18.11
N ALA A 118 -3.48 13.77 -17.17
CA ALA A 118 -3.93 15.13 -17.48
C ALA A 118 -2.88 15.98 -18.23
N SER A 119 -1.60 15.59 -18.19
CA SER A 119 -0.52 16.26 -18.91
C SER A 119 -0.29 15.72 -20.32
N GLU A 120 -0.74 14.50 -20.61
CA GLU A 120 -0.64 13.88 -21.95
C GLU A 120 -1.75 14.36 -22.90
N ASP A 121 -2.88 14.86 -22.37
CA ASP A 121 -3.98 15.45 -23.14
C ASP A 121 -3.70 16.91 -23.62
N LYS A 122 -2.44 17.37 -23.57
CA LYS A 122 -2.01 18.72 -23.96
C LYS A 122 -1.03 18.74 -25.13
#